data_AF-A0A321LTD4-F1
#
_entry.id   AF-A0A321LTD4-F1
#
_cell.length_a   1.000
_cell.length_b   1.000
_cell.length_c   1.000
_cell.angle_alpha   90.00
_cell.angle_beta   90.00
_cell.angle_gamma   90.00
#
_symmetry.space_group_name_H-M   'P 1'
#
loop_
_entity.id
_entity.type
_entity.pdbx_description
1 polymer ?
#
loop_
_entity_poly.entity_id
_entity_poly.type
_entity_poly.pdbx_seq_one_letter_code
_entity_poly.pdbx_strand_id
1 'polypeptide(L)'
;MAVEELVKSINRLSWAISLLAMQQLGNSMSLLTRQNDFLQLRPAHAAGISGLTDGNAIAAQPGMLGRSMFRTGLELMHQAADILKSFNSGPDSRIVWQEFQNKLEAFSLFEQVDSELRISQHTAEPLVELVERARSHDSYRSVWLMEGLGHYYSDLHLRRGELPSLAECESLPAASLVPLHAGMSLSLAEWLLPSIEQNPSAALQVFIEICRNSSCPGYFGVTCEALGLATRNLYPHLLLQIDQSLSAFSEELVAYFWHGVGRAIYFSPSNFLPWLIVPWQGLQSSLSGPPHSPGRENAVAGFCWALTLVNVRHPEIIEAFLQHHANVLSGNDAAVNGVGSALAIWLQATSSSRSLDALRQYQPSASAAAIWRTHVQQNCEEALKRSGTHDAMGELFRYRGAGDWAQRGHHQAGGYAQNPTAETTAQATWDAIISRAAHALLRPQPPAQRTEDNPYPRGSQR
;
A
#
# COMPACT_ATOMS: atom_id res chain seq x y z
N MET A 1 -22.57 -23.12 -27.59
CA MET A 1 -21.41 -23.61 -26.81
C MET A 1 -20.53 -22.49 -26.27
N ALA A 2 -20.04 -21.54 -27.08
CA ALA A 2 -19.14 -20.47 -26.57
C ALA A 2 -19.75 -19.54 -25.50
N VAL A 3 -21.05 -19.23 -25.58
CA VAL A 3 -21.74 -18.38 -24.59
C VAL A 3 -21.90 -19.09 -23.23
N GLU A 4 -22.03 -20.41 -23.23
CA GLU A 4 -22.23 -21.18 -22.00
C GLU A 4 -20.92 -21.34 -21.21
N GLU A 5 -19.80 -21.53 -21.90
CA GLU A 5 -18.45 -21.51 -21.30
C GLU A 5 -18.05 -20.10 -20.84
N LEU A 6 -18.50 -19.06 -21.54
CA LEU A 6 -18.35 -17.68 -21.12
C LEU A 6 -19.14 -17.41 -19.82
N VAL A 7 -20.40 -17.85 -19.73
CA VAL A 7 -21.22 -17.73 -18.52
C VAL A 7 -20.64 -18.54 -17.35
N LYS A 8 -20.10 -19.74 -17.60
CA LYS A 8 -19.40 -20.54 -16.57
C LYS A 8 -18.10 -19.87 -16.09
N SER A 9 -17.34 -19.26 -17.00
CA SER A 9 -16.13 -18.50 -16.66
C SER A 9 -16.44 -17.22 -15.88
N ILE A 10 -17.52 -16.51 -16.26
CA ILE A 10 -18.05 -15.34 -15.53
C ILE A 10 -18.49 -15.72 -14.11
N ASN A 11 -19.17 -16.85 -13.94
CA ASN A 11 -19.56 -17.33 -12.61
C ASN A 11 -18.34 -17.70 -11.76
N ARG A 12 -17.30 -18.34 -12.32
CA ARG A 12 -16.05 -18.64 -11.59
C ARG A 12 -15.27 -17.38 -11.19
N LEU A 13 -15.32 -16.34 -12.02
CA LEU A 13 -14.69 -15.04 -11.78
C LEU A 13 -15.47 -14.21 -10.74
N SER A 14 -16.80 -14.30 -10.73
CA SER A 14 -17.65 -13.79 -9.65
C SER A 14 -17.31 -14.45 -8.31
N TRP A 15 -17.00 -15.75 -8.30
CA TRP A 15 -16.50 -16.44 -7.09
C TRP A 15 -15.12 -15.93 -6.63
N ALA A 16 -14.23 -15.58 -7.56
CA ALA A 16 -12.92 -14.98 -7.23
C ALA A 16 -13.03 -13.53 -6.70
N ILE A 17 -14.00 -12.75 -7.20
CA ILE A 17 -14.35 -11.43 -6.67
C ILE A 17 -15.02 -11.54 -5.30
N SER A 18 -15.89 -12.54 -5.11
CA SER A 18 -16.38 -12.92 -3.80
C SER A 18 -15.25 -13.37 -2.88
N LEU A 19 -14.12 -13.86 -3.39
CA LEU A 19 -12.94 -14.22 -2.61
C LEU A 19 -12.16 -12.98 -2.13
N LEU A 20 -12.01 -11.96 -2.97
CA LEU A 20 -11.49 -10.64 -2.57
C LEU A 20 -12.40 -9.94 -1.56
N ALA A 21 -13.72 -10.02 -1.75
CA ALA A 21 -14.70 -9.57 -0.78
C ALA A 21 -14.72 -10.44 0.50
N MET A 22 -14.46 -11.75 0.39
CA MET A 22 -14.32 -12.68 1.52
C MET A 22 -12.97 -12.55 2.22
N GLN A 23 -11.93 -12.03 1.57
CA GLN A 23 -10.67 -11.67 2.20
C GLN A 23 -10.81 -10.32 2.92
N GLN A 24 -11.56 -9.37 2.36
CA GLN A 24 -11.96 -8.16 3.08
C GLN A 24 -12.81 -8.51 4.31
N LEU A 25 -13.85 -9.36 4.16
CA LEU A 25 -14.63 -9.89 5.28
C LEU A 25 -13.78 -10.76 6.23
N GLY A 26 -12.85 -11.55 5.70
CA GLY A 26 -11.94 -12.42 6.46
C GLY A 26 -10.95 -11.61 7.28
N ASN A 27 -10.45 -10.50 6.75
CA ASN A 27 -9.62 -9.53 7.47
C ASN A 27 -10.45 -8.84 8.55
N SER A 28 -11.68 -8.39 8.24
CA SER A 28 -12.62 -7.84 9.24
C SER A 28 -12.97 -8.85 10.34
N MET A 29 -13.16 -10.13 10.01
CA MET A 29 -13.48 -11.20 10.96
C MET A 29 -12.24 -11.67 11.76
N SER A 30 -11.05 -11.65 11.15
CA SER A 30 -9.78 -11.90 11.85
C SER A 30 -9.48 -10.77 12.84
N LEU A 31 -9.87 -9.53 12.53
CA LEU A 31 -9.76 -8.39 13.44
C LEU A 31 -10.73 -8.52 14.62
N LEU A 32 -11.96 -9.00 14.39
CA LEU A 32 -12.92 -9.31 15.46
C LEU A 32 -12.46 -10.47 16.37
N THR A 33 -11.72 -11.45 15.83
CA THR A 33 -11.11 -12.52 16.63
C THR A 33 -9.82 -12.04 17.34
N ARG A 34 -8.98 -11.20 16.70
CA ARG A 34 -7.81 -10.54 17.31
C ARG A 34 -8.18 -9.62 18.47
N GLN A 35 -9.31 -8.93 18.41
CA GLN A 35 -9.81 -8.09 19.50
C GLN A 35 -10.14 -8.94 20.76
N ASN A 36 -10.56 -10.19 20.59
CA ASN A 36 -10.79 -11.12 21.71
C ASN A 36 -9.49 -11.71 22.28
N ASP A 37 -8.49 -12.00 21.44
CA ASP A 37 -7.19 -12.51 21.91
C ASP A 37 -6.37 -11.42 22.63
N PHE A 38 -6.45 -10.17 22.17
CA PHE A 38 -5.81 -9.02 22.82
C PHE A 38 -6.40 -8.73 24.21
N LEU A 39 -7.70 -9.01 24.41
CA LEU A 39 -8.36 -8.90 25.72
C LEU A 39 -8.00 -10.05 26.68
N GLN A 40 -7.39 -11.14 26.20
CA GLN A 40 -6.96 -12.28 27.04
C GLN A 40 -5.50 -12.21 27.48
N LEU A 41 -4.68 -11.33 26.91
CA LEU A 41 -3.30 -11.09 27.36
C LEU A 41 -3.27 -10.16 28.58
N ARG A 42 -3.69 -10.68 29.74
CA ARG A 42 -3.35 -10.11 31.06
C ARG A 42 -1.89 -10.47 31.40
N PRO A 43 -1.08 -9.54 31.93
CA PRO A 43 0.18 -9.92 32.56
C PRO A 43 -0.12 -10.60 33.90
N ALA A 44 0.02 -11.92 33.95
CA ALA A 44 0.03 -12.67 35.19
C ALA A 44 1.41 -12.54 35.85
N HIS A 45 1.52 -11.66 36.85
CA HIS A 45 2.63 -11.72 37.79
C HIS A 45 2.48 -12.95 38.71
N ALA A 46 3.43 -13.87 38.56
CA ALA A 46 4.02 -14.79 39.55
C ALA A 46 3.14 -15.41 40.66
N ALA A 47 2.86 -16.70 40.53
CA ALA A 47 3.11 -17.72 41.56
C ALA A 47 3.08 -19.12 40.90
N GLY A 48 4.11 -19.93 41.15
CA GLY A 48 4.35 -21.18 40.43
C GLY A 48 3.40 -22.34 40.76
N ILE A 49 3.52 -23.41 39.96
CA ILE A 49 3.66 -24.84 40.33
C ILE A 49 3.68 -25.65 39.02
N SER A 50 4.63 -26.58 38.94
CA SER A 50 4.80 -27.57 37.88
C SER A 50 3.56 -28.44 37.62
N GLY A 51 3.32 -28.82 36.37
CA GLY A 51 2.37 -29.87 36.03
C GLY A 51 2.28 -30.16 34.53
N LEU A 52 2.87 -31.30 34.13
CA LEU A 52 2.71 -32.03 32.87
C LEU A 52 1.33 -31.88 32.20
N THR A 53 1.33 -31.57 30.90
CA THR A 53 0.63 -32.36 29.87
C THR A 53 1.24 -32.13 28.49
N ASP A 54 1.90 -33.17 27.96
CA ASP A 54 2.14 -33.34 26.54
C ASP A 54 0.80 -33.46 25.81
N GLY A 55 0.54 -32.54 24.90
CA GLY A 55 -0.64 -32.52 24.05
C GLY A 55 -0.29 -31.90 22.70
N ASN A 56 0.33 -32.70 21.84
CA ASN A 56 0.51 -32.38 20.41
C ASN A 56 -0.87 -32.33 19.72
N ALA A 57 -1.59 -31.23 19.90
CA ALA A 57 -2.65 -30.83 18.99
C ALA A 57 -2.02 -29.86 17.99
N ILE A 58 -1.75 -30.37 16.79
CA ILE A 58 -1.46 -29.53 15.61
C ILE A 58 -2.76 -28.77 15.31
N ALA A 59 -2.97 -27.67 16.01
CA ALA A 59 -4.01 -26.71 15.67
C ALA A 59 -3.60 -26.10 14.33
N ALA A 60 -4.27 -26.52 13.26
CA ALA A 60 -4.12 -25.91 11.96
C ALA A 60 -4.39 -24.40 12.12
N GLN A 61 -3.35 -23.59 11.93
CA GLN A 61 -3.49 -22.14 12.09
C GLN A 61 -4.53 -21.63 11.09
N PRO A 62 -5.62 -20.97 11.54
CA PRO A 62 -6.74 -20.55 10.69
C PRO A 62 -6.35 -19.69 9.47
N GLY A 63 -5.15 -19.09 9.48
CA GLY A 63 -4.63 -18.29 8.37
C GLY A 63 -4.14 -19.08 7.14
N MET A 64 -3.72 -20.34 7.28
CA MET A 64 -3.12 -21.08 6.15
C MET A 64 -4.14 -21.46 5.07
N LEU A 65 -5.35 -21.86 5.47
CA LEU A 65 -6.44 -22.21 4.54
C LEU A 65 -6.89 -21.01 3.70
N GLY A 66 -6.96 -19.81 4.30
CA GLY A 66 -7.30 -18.59 3.59
C GLY A 66 -6.28 -18.24 2.50
N ARG A 67 -4.98 -18.31 2.82
CA ARG A 67 -3.90 -18.00 1.86
C ARG A 67 -3.85 -18.98 0.69
N SER A 68 -4.02 -20.28 0.93
CA SER A 68 -4.03 -21.29 -0.14
C SER A 68 -5.22 -21.12 -1.10
N MET A 69 -6.40 -20.80 -0.58
CA MET A 69 -7.57 -20.51 -1.42
C MET A 69 -7.38 -19.22 -2.21
N PHE A 70 -6.82 -18.18 -1.60
CA PHE A 70 -6.53 -16.92 -2.27
C PHE A 70 -5.54 -17.11 -3.43
N ARG A 71 -4.45 -17.84 -3.19
CA ARG A 71 -3.48 -18.22 -4.24
C ARG A 71 -4.15 -18.94 -5.40
N THR A 72 -4.93 -19.99 -5.12
CA THR A 72 -5.67 -20.73 -6.15
C THR A 72 -6.59 -19.79 -6.94
N GLY A 73 -7.26 -18.86 -6.26
CA GLY A 73 -8.10 -17.83 -6.88
C GLY A 73 -7.33 -16.92 -7.84
N LEU A 74 -6.17 -16.41 -7.42
CA LEU A 74 -5.29 -15.59 -8.27
C LEU A 74 -4.78 -16.35 -9.49
N GLU A 75 -4.32 -17.60 -9.30
CA GLU A 75 -3.84 -18.45 -10.40
C GLU A 75 -4.95 -18.72 -11.44
N LEU A 76 -6.18 -18.97 -10.98
CA LEU A 76 -7.35 -19.12 -11.86
C LEU A 76 -7.69 -17.81 -12.60
N MET A 77 -7.58 -16.66 -11.95
CA MET A 77 -7.81 -15.36 -12.59
C MET A 77 -6.75 -15.04 -13.65
N HIS A 78 -5.48 -15.37 -13.40
CA HIS A 78 -4.40 -15.26 -14.39
C HIS A 78 -4.67 -16.10 -15.63
N GLN A 79 -5.00 -17.39 -15.44
CA GLN A 79 -5.33 -18.30 -16.55
C GLN A 79 -6.56 -17.81 -17.34
N ALA A 80 -7.59 -17.33 -16.64
CA ALA A 80 -8.76 -16.75 -17.29
C ALA A 80 -8.42 -15.51 -18.12
N ALA A 81 -7.54 -14.64 -17.60
CA ALA A 81 -7.08 -13.45 -18.31
C ALA A 81 -6.33 -13.81 -19.61
N ASP A 82 -5.45 -14.81 -19.59
CA ASP A 82 -4.73 -15.28 -20.77
C ASP A 82 -5.69 -15.77 -21.86
N ILE A 83 -6.68 -16.58 -21.47
CA ILE A 83 -7.69 -17.12 -22.37
C ILE A 83 -8.50 -15.96 -22.98
N LEU A 84 -9.03 -15.05 -22.16
CA LEU A 84 -9.88 -13.95 -22.63
C LEU A 84 -9.12 -12.92 -23.48
N LYS A 85 -7.84 -12.68 -23.17
CA LYS A 85 -6.95 -11.87 -24.00
C LYS A 85 -6.75 -12.48 -25.39
N SER A 86 -6.68 -13.81 -25.50
CA SER A 86 -6.52 -14.51 -26.78
C SER A 86 -7.78 -14.43 -27.67
N PHE A 87 -8.97 -14.41 -27.06
CA PHE A 87 -10.24 -14.32 -27.77
C PHE A 87 -10.64 -12.90 -28.18
N ASN A 88 -10.09 -11.88 -27.52
CA ASN A 88 -10.36 -10.49 -27.85
C ASN A 88 -9.39 -9.98 -28.93
N SER A 89 -9.91 -9.81 -30.14
CA SER A 89 -9.14 -9.34 -31.30
C SER A 89 -8.99 -7.81 -31.36
N GLY A 90 -9.75 -7.06 -30.56
CA GLY A 90 -9.65 -5.60 -30.51
C GLY A 90 -8.36 -5.15 -29.83
N PRO A 91 -7.59 -4.21 -30.42
CA PRO A 91 -6.33 -3.72 -29.83
C PRO A 91 -6.53 -3.17 -28.42
N ASP A 92 -7.58 -2.37 -28.20
CA ASP A 92 -7.89 -1.79 -26.89
C ASP A 92 -8.17 -2.87 -25.83
N SER A 93 -8.90 -3.92 -26.19
CA SER A 93 -9.23 -4.99 -25.26
C SER A 93 -7.98 -5.75 -24.79
N ARG A 94 -7.02 -6.00 -25.69
CA ARG A 94 -5.75 -6.65 -25.33
C ARG A 94 -4.95 -5.85 -24.31
N ILE A 95 -4.96 -4.51 -24.44
CA ILE A 95 -4.28 -3.60 -23.52
C ILE A 95 -4.90 -3.70 -22.12
N VAL A 96 -6.24 -3.64 -21.99
CA VAL A 96 -6.89 -3.75 -20.68
C VAL A 96 -6.65 -5.11 -20.02
N TRP A 97 -6.67 -6.20 -20.79
CA TRP A 97 -6.34 -7.52 -20.26
C TRP A 97 -4.87 -7.63 -19.85
N GLN A 98 -3.94 -7.03 -20.58
CA GLN A 98 -2.53 -6.99 -20.18
C GLN A 98 -2.33 -6.17 -18.90
N GLU A 99 -3.03 -5.05 -18.73
CA GLU A 99 -3.01 -4.27 -17.49
C GLU A 99 -3.51 -5.10 -16.31
N PHE A 100 -4.63 -5.80 -16.48
CA PHE A 100 -5.16 -6.70 -15.46
C PHE A 100 -4.17 -7.80 -15.08
N GLN A 101 -3.50 -8.41 -16.06
CA GLN A 101 -2.43 -9.40 -15.81
C GLN A 101 -1.26 -8.80 -15.02
N ASN A 102 -0.80 -7.59 -15.38
CA ASN A 102 0.28 -6.93 -14.66
C ASN A 102 -0.11 -6.66 -13.19
N LYS A 103 -1.34 -6.21 -12.95
CA LYS A 103 -1.86 -6.00 -11.58
C LYS A 103 -1.93 -7.31 -10.79
N LEU A 104 -2.46 -8.38 -11.39
CA LEU A 104 -2.53 -9.69 -10.74
C LEU A 104 -1.14 -10.27 -10.44
N GLU A 105 -0.15 -10.05 -11.31
CA GLU A 105 1.23 -10.50 -11.08
C GLU A 105 1.84 -9.74 -9.89
N ALA A 106 1.74 -8.41 -9.87
CA ALA A 106 2.23 -7.58 -8.77
C ALA A 106 1.62 -8.00 -7.42
N PHE A 107 0.30 -8.18 -7.36
CA PHE A 107 -0.39 -8.66 -6.15
C PHE A 107 0.06 -10.07 -5.73
N SER A 108 0.19 -10.99 -6.69
CA SER A 108 0.60 -12.37 -6.40
C SER A 108 2.01 -12.42 -5.81
N LEU A 109 2.94 -11.63 -6.34
CA LEU A 109 4.32 -11.56 -5.85
C LEU A 109 4.40 -10.98 -4.44
N PHE A 110 3.63 -9.91 -4.18
CA PHE A 110 3.54 -9.28 -2.87
C PHE A 110 2.96 -10.25 -1.81
N GLU A 111 1.79 -10.82 -2.07
CA GLU A 111 1.05 -11.67 -1.11
C GLU A 111 1.71 -13.02 -0.84
N GLN A 112 2.44 -13.57 -1.83
CA GLN A 112 3.01 -14.92 -1.76
C GLN A 112 4.54 -14.93 -1.58
N VAL A 113 5.08 -13.86 -0.99
CA VAL A 113 6.53 -13.71 -0.79
C VAL A 113 7.15 -14.90 -0.02
N ASP A 114 6.41 -15.49 0.92
CA ASP A 114 6.85 -16.65 1.69
C ASP A 114 7.05 -17.88 0.80
N SER A 115 6.10 -18.16 -0.09
CA SER A 115 6.21 -19.25 -1.07
C SER A 115 7.26 -18.95 -2.13
N GLU A 116 7.33 -17.72 -2.63
CA GLU A 116 8.25 -17.32 -3.71
C GLU A 116 9.70 -17.35 -3.26
N LEU A 117 9.99 -16.85 -2.04
CA LEU A 117 11.33 -16.85 -1.45
C LEU A 117 11.65 -18.12 -0.65
N ARG A 118 10.69 -19.05 -0.53
CA ARG A 118 10.80 -20.30 0.25
C ARG A 118 11.19 -20.03 1.71
N ILE A 119 10.49 -19.09 2.34
CA ILE A 119 10.72 -18.70 3.73
C ILE A 119 10.27 -19.86 4.63
N SER A 120 11.20 -20.35 5.46
CA SER A 120 10.94 -21.38 6.45
C SER A 120 10.06 -20.83 7.56
N GLN A 121 8.93 -21.50 7.82
CA GLN A 121 8.06 -21.17 8.95
C GLN A 121 8.68 -21.57 10.31
N HIS A 122 9.74 -22.37 10.30
CA HIS A 122 10.32 -22.98 11.51
C HIS A 122 11.55 -22.24 12.03
N THR A 123 12.20 -21.44 11.20
CA THR A 123 13.48 -20.80 11.52
C THR A 123 13.42 -19.33 11.18
N ALA A 124 13.85 -18.48 12.11
CA ALA A 124 14.03 -17.06 11.83
C ALA A 124 15.21 -16.89 10.87
N GLU A 125 14.92 -16.61 9.61
CA GLU A 125 15.94 -16.34 8.58
C GLU A 125 16.36 -14.85 8.63
N PRO A 126 17.67 -14.53 8.51
CA PRO A 126 18.12 -13.15 8.46
C PRO A 126 17.52 -12.37 7.29
N LEU A 127 17.08 -11.13 7.54
CA LEU A 127 16.46 -10.27 6.51
C LEU A 127 17.38 -10.07 5.29
N VAL A 128 18.68 -9.93 5.50
CA VAL A 128 19.67 -9.79 4.42
C VAL A 128 19.65 -10.97 3.44
N GLU A 129 19.50 -12.20 3.92
CA GLU A 129 19.44 -13.40 3.06
C GLU A 129 18.12 -13.48 2.28
N LEU A 130 17.03 -12.99 2.87
CA LEU A 130 15.74 -12.88 2.20
C LEU A 130 15.77 -11.82 1.10
N VAL A 131 16.42 -10.68 1.36
CA VAL A 131 16.62 -9.61 0.38
C VAL A 131 17.48 -10.08 -0.80
N GLU A 132 18.58 -10.80 -0.54
CA GLU A 132 19.41 -11.35 -1.62
C GLU A 132 18.66 -12.38 -2.49
N ARG A 133 17.80 -13.20 -1.88
CA ARG A 133 16.90 -14.09 -2.64
C ARG A 133 15.93 -13.30 -3.52
N ALA A 134 15.26 -12.28 -2.98
CA ALA A 134 14.36 -11.44 -3.77
C ALA A 134 15.08 -10.72 -4.94
N ARG A 135 16.33 -10.30 -4.73
CA ARG A 135 17.20 -9.68 -5.75
C ARG A 135 17.64 -10.64 -6.86
N SER A 136 17.65 -11.94 -6.60
CA SER A 136 18.02 -12.94 -7.60
C SER A 136 16.99 -13.15 -8.71
N HIS A 137 15.76 -12.63 -8.53
CA HIS A 137 14.73 -12.61 -9.56
C HIS A 137 14.95 -11.48 -10.58
N ASP A 138 14.20 -11.48 -11.69
CA ASP A 138 14.21 -10.34 -12.60
C ASP A 138 13.74 -9.05 -11.91
N SER A 139 14.15 -7.91 -12.45
CA SER A 139 13.95 -6.61 -11.82
C SER A 139 12.48 -6.28 -11.51
N TYR A 140 11.53 -6.75 -12.33
CA TYR A 140 10.12 -6.53 -12.05
C TYR A 140 9.65 -7.33 -10.85
N ARG A 141 9.93 -8.64 -10.84
CA ARG A 141 9.57 -9.50 -9.71
C ARG A 141 10.22 -9.05 -8.41
N SER A 142 11.49 -8.65 -8.49
CA SER A 142 12.31 -8.27 -7.36
C SER A 142 11.71 -7.11 -6.56
N VAL A 143 11.19 -6.07 -7.23
CA VAL A 143 10.53 -4.93 -6.57
C VAL A 143 9.35 -5.37 -5.73
N TRP A 144 8.43 -6.16 -6.30
CA TRP A 144 7.22 -6.61 -5.62
C TRP A 144 7.50 -7.63 -4.52
N LEU A 145 8.48 -8.53 -4.74
CA LEU A 145 8.93 -9.47 -3.70
C LEU A 145 9.57 -8.74 -2.53
N MET A 146 10.35 -7.68 -2.75
CA MET A 146 10.91 -6.87 -1.67
C MET A 146 9.83 -6.09 -0.91
N GLU A 147 8.82 -5.57 -1.59
CA GLU A 147 7.67 -4.92 -0.93
C GLU A 147 6.89 -5.93 -0.09
N GLY A 148 6.60 -7.11 -0.64
CA GLY A 148 5.97 -8.21 0.11
C GLY A 148 6.81 -8.66 1.30
N LEU A 149 8.14 -8.72 1.15
CA LEU A 149 9.06 -9.10 2.22
C LEU A 149 9.04 -8.09 3.38
N GLY A 150 9.00 -6.80 3.07
CA GLY A 150 8.87 -5.74 4.08
C GLY A 150 7.58 -5.88 4.89
N HIS A 151 6.46 -6.19 4.22
CA HIS A 151 5.17 -6.46 4.87
C HIS A 151 5.21 -7.72 5.73
N TYR A 152 5.66 -8.84 5.16
CA TYR A 152 5.76 -10.14 5.85
C TYR A 152 6.62 -10.05 7.12
N TYR A 153 7.80 -9.45 7.01
CA TYR A 153 8.73 -9.29 8.13
C TYR A 153 8.10 -8.44 9.24
N SER A 154 7.36 -7.40 8.86
CA SER A 154 6.71 -6.49 9.80
C SER A 154 5.53 -7.12 10.52
N ASP A 155 4.67 -7.84 9.80
CA ASP A 155 3.55 -8.59 10.39
C ASP A 155 4.07 -9.64 11.39
N LEU A 156 5.21 -10.28 11.11
CA LEU A 156 5.83 -11.23 12.04
C LEU A 156 6.26 -10.56 13.36
N HIS A 157 6.89 -9.39 13.31
CA HIS A 157 7.29 -8.64 14.51
C HIS A 157 6.07 -8.17 15.30
N LEU A 158 5.08 -7.57 14.61
CA LEU A 158 3.87 -7.07 15.25
C LEU A 158 3.09 -8.19 15.97
N ARG A 159 3.04 -9.40 15.40
CA ARG A 159 2.43 -10.57 16.04
C ARG A 159 3.18 -11.06 17.29
N ARG A 160 4.47 -10.77 17.38
CA ARG A 160 5.29 -11.02 18.58
C ARG A 160 5.21 -9.89 19.60
N GLY A 161 4.49 -8.81 19.29
CA GLY A 161 4.45 -7.61 20.12
C GLY A 161 5.71 -6.75 19.99
N GLU A 162 6.45 -6.90 18.90
CA GLU A 162 7.69 -6.18 18.59
C GLU A 162 7.40 -5.14 17.47
N LEU A 163 8.13 -4.02 17.45
CA LEU A 163 8.10 -3.13 16.28
C LEU A 163 9.10 -3.61 15.23
N PRO A 164 8.69 -3.65 13.96
CA PRO A 164 9.67 -3.73 12.89
C PRO A 164 10.51 -2.46 12.87
N SER A 165 11.81 -2.60 12.64
CA SER A 165 12.69 -1.48 12.37
C SER A 165 13.60 -1.82 11.21
N LEU A 166 13.66 -0.92 10.23
CA LEU A 166 14.66 -0.92 9.17
C LEU A 166 15.74 0.14 9.41
N ALA A 167 15.63 0.93 10.49
CA ALA A 167 16.54 2.05 10.76
C ALA A 167 18.01 1.61 10.96
N GLU A 168 18.22 0.41 11.50
CA GLU A 168 19.55 -0.15 11.82
C GLU A 168 20.12 -1.05 10.71
N CYS A 169 19.43 -1.13 9.57
CA CYS A 169 19.78 -2.07 8.50
C CYS A 169 20.86 -1.51 7.54
N GLU A 170 22.00 -1.07 8.07
CA GLU A 170 23.12 -0.53 7.27
C GLU A 170 23.66 -1.54 6.24
N SER A 171 23.46 -2.84 6.48
CA SER A 171 23.90 -3.92 5.60
C SER A 171 22.99 -4.19 4.40
N LEU A 172 21.79 -3.60 4.36
CA LEU A 172 20.86 -3.83 3.26
C LEU A 172 21.24 -3.02 2.02
N PRO A 173 21.15 -3.59 0.81
CA PRO A 173 21.37 -2.85 -0.42
C PRO A 173 20.41 -1.66 -0.54
N ALA A 174 20.90 -0.48 -0.92
CA ALA A 174 20.07 0.72 -1.06
C ALA A 174 18.83 0.52 -1.96
N ALA A 175 18.97 -0.29 -3.02
CA ALA A 175 17.87 -0.64 -3.92
C ALA A 175 16.71 -1.41 -3.27
N SER A 176 16.96 -2.04 -2.11
CA SER A 176 15.91 -2.74 -1.36
C SER A 176 15.12 -1.84 -0.42
N LEU A 177 15.65 -0.67 -0.06
CA LEU A 177 15.11 0.11 1.05
C LEU A 177 13.72 0.68 0.74
N VAL A 178 13.50 1.26 -0.44
CA VAL A 178 12.16 1.81 -0.78
C VAL A 178 11.06 0.75 -0.71
N PRO A 179 11.15 -0.40 -1.44
CA PRO A 179 10.11 -1.41 -1.38
C PRO A 179 9.96 -2.01 0.02
N LEU A 180 11.06 -2.27 0.75
CA LEU A 180 10.98 -2.77 2.13
C LEU A 180 10.23 -1.81 3.07
N HIS A 181 10.51 -0.51 2.98
CA HIS A 181 9.82 0.50 3.79
C HIS A 181 8.34 0.62 3.42
N ALA A 182 8.01 0.54 2.13
CA ALA A 182 6.62 0.55 1.65
C ALA A 182 5.82 -0.66 2.18
N GLY A 183 6.43 -1.85 2.15
CA GLY A 183 5.83 -3.06 2.72
C GLY A 183 5.65 -2.99 4.23
N MET A 184 6.69 -2.54 4.95
CA MET A 184 6.66 -2.37 6.40
C MET A 184 5.55 -1.41 6.83
N SER A 185 5.46 -0.25 6.18
CA SER A 185 4.46 0.74 6.55
C SER A 185 3.03 0.32 6.23
N LEU A 186 2.81 -0.47 5.18
CA LEU A 186 1.51 -1.06 4.91
C LEU A 186 1.08 -1.98 6.05
N SER A 187 1.97 -2.86 6.53
CA SER A 187 1.70 -3.72 7.69
C SER A 187 1.38 -2.91 8.97
N LEU A 188 2.15 -1.84 9.21
CA LEU A 188 1.90 -0.91 10.33
C LEU A 188 0.55 -0.20 10.23
N ALA A 189 0.18 0.27 9.03
CA ALA A 189 -1.10 0.94 8.80
C ALA A 189 -2.27 -0.03 9.05
N GLU A 190 -2.20 -1.24 8.51
CA GLU A 190 -3.20 -2.29 8.75
C GLU A 190 -3.39 -2.59 10.23
N TRP A 191 -2.29 -2.66 10.99
CA TRP A 191 -2.30 -2.90 12.42
C TRP A 191 -2.93 -1.75 13.22
N LEU A 192 -2.71 -0.49 12.82
CA LEU A 192 -3.18 0.69 13.56
C LEU A 192 -4.57 1.21 13.15
N LEU A 193 -5.07 0.88 11.96
CA LEU A 193 -6.37 1.37 11.48
C LEU A 193 -7.56 1.10 12.42
N PRO A 194 -7.69 -0.09 13.07
CA PRO A 194 -8.72 -0.30 14.08
C PRO A 194 -8.65 0.69 15.27
N SER A 195 -7.44 1.12 15.63
CA SER A 195 -7.22 2.10 16.70
C SER A 195 -7.53 3.52 16.22
N ILE A 196 -7.22 3.83 14.95
CA ILE A 196 -7.54 5.11 14.32
C ILE A 196 -9.04 5.32 14.25
N GLU A 197 -9.83 4.29 13.94
CA GLU A 197 -11.30 4.37 13.96
C GLU A 197 -11.85 4.82 15.32
N GLN A 198 -11.23 4.36 16.41
CA GLN A 198 -11.67 4.66 17.77
C GLN A 198 -11.14 6.01 18.28
N ASN A 199 -9.88 6.33 17.99
CA ASN A 199 -9.22 7.54 18.45
C ASN A 199 -8.21 8.06 17.40
N PRO A 200 -8.68 8.75 16.35
CA PRO A 200 -7.86 9.07 15.19
C PRO A 200 -6.61 9.86 15.55
N SER A 201 -6.74 10.94 16.33
CA SER A 201 -5.62 11.84 16.63
C SER A 201 -4.50 11.12 17.39
N ALA A 202 -4.84 10.38 18.45
CA ALA A 202 -3.82 9.69 19.26
C ALA A 202 -3.17 8.53 18.49
N ALA A 203 -3.97 7.74 17.75
CA ALA A 203 -3.45 6.61 16.98
C ALA A 203 -2.60 7.07 15.79
N LEU A 204 -2.96 8.18 15.12
CA LEU A 204 -2.15 8.78 14.06
C LEU A 204 -0.83 9.31 14.59
N GLN A 205 -0.82 9.94 15.78
CA GLN A 205 0.43 10.36 16.40
C GLN A 205 1.37 9.16 16.65
N VAL A 206 0.81 8.03 17.13
CA VAL A 206 1.56 6.78 17.31
C VAL A 206 2.07 6.24 15.97
N PHE A 207 1.22 6.18 14.94
CA PHE A 207 1.61 5.76 13.60
C PHE A 207 2.78 6.59 13.05
N ILE A 208 2.70 7.91 13.13
CA ILE A 208 3.73 8.85 12.67
C ILE A 208 5.05 8.62 13.41
N GLU A 209 4.99 8.42 14.72
CA GLU A 209 6.19 8.21 15.54
C GLU A 209 6.85 6.88 15.25
N ILE A 210 6.07 5.81 15.07
CA ILE A 210 6.60 4.50 14.64
C ILE A 210 7.23 4.61 13.26
N CYS A 211 6.56 5.25 12.29
CA CYS A 211 7.10 5.46 10.94
C CYS A 211 8.44 6.20 10.98
N ARG A 212 8.55 7.25 11.82
CA ARG A 212 9.78 8.02 11.99
C ARG A 212 10.93 7.18 12.56
N ASN A 213 10.65 6.41 13.61
CA ASN A 213 11.68 5.66 14.34
C ASN A 213 12.07 4.34 13.65
N SER A 214 11.20 3.81 12.80
CA SER A 214 11.43 2.54 12.10
C SER A 214 12.07 2.73 10.72
N SER A 215 12.18 3.97 10.25
CA SER A 215 12.68 4.30 8.92
C SER A 215 14.14 4.74 8.91
N CYS A 216 14.87 4.37 7.86
CA CYS A 216 16.15 5.01 7.54
C CYS A 216 15.95 6.53 7.25
N PRO A 217 16.98 7.37 7.50
CA PRO A 217 16.96 8.78 7.09
C PRO A 217 16.56 8.95 5.62
N GLY A 218 15.61 9.85 5.35
CA GLY A 218 15.09 10.11 4.01
C GLY A 218 13.93 9.20 3.58
N TYR A 219 13.56 8.15 4.33
CA TYR A 219 12.48 7.21 3.95
C TYR A 219 11.15 7.46 4.67
N PHE A 220 11.09 8.42 5.60
CA PHE A 220 9.88 8.74 6.38
C PHE A 220 8.62 8.94 5.51
N GLY A 221 8.72 9.71 4.41
CA GLY A 221 7.59 9.93 3.49
C GLY A 221 7.05 8.64 2.86
N VAL A 222 7.93 7.68 2.53
CA VAL A 222 7.55 6.34 2.02
C VAL A 222 6.67 5.63 3.04
N THR A 223 7.03 5.73 4.32
CA THR A 223 6.29 5.04 5.38
C THR A 223 4.95 5.69 5.72
N CYS A 224 4.84 7.01 5.67
CA CYS A 224 3.55 7.66 5.95
C CYS A 224 2.53 7.45 4.83
N GLU A 225 2.98 7.28 3.59
CA GLU A 225 2.13 7.18 2.42
C GLU A 225 1.20 5.95 2.43
N ALA A 226 1.69 4.81 2.93
CA ALA A 226 0.93 3.57 2.96
C ALA A 226 -0.35 3.63 3.80
N LEU A 227 -0.46 4.60 4.72
CA LEU A 227 -1.70 4.84 5.47
C LEU A 227 -2.87 5.13 4.53
N GLY A 228 -2.68 5.99 3.53
CA GLY A 228 -3.73 6.31 2.56
C GLY A 228 -4.15 5.11 1.72
N LEU A 229 -3.16 4.29 1.35
CA LEU A 229 -3.38 3.06 0.60
C LEU A 229 -4.24 2.08 1.40
N ALA A 230 -3.84 1.81 2.66
CA ALA A 230 -4.54 0.91 3.56
C ALA A 230 -5.95 1.43 3.92
N THR A 231 -6.09 2.72 4.27
CA THR A 231 -7.39 3.32 4.59
C THR A 231 -8.36 3.18 3.43
N ARG A 232 -7.97 3.53 2.21
CA ARG A 232 -8.88 3.49 1.05
C ARG A 232 -9.41 2.08 0.79
N ASN A 233 -8.56 1.07 0.96
CA ASN A 233 -8.89 -0.32 0.65
C ASN A 233 -9.61 -1.03 1.80
N LEU A 234 -9.31 -0.71 3.06
CA LEU A 234 -9.80 -1.47 4.22
C LEU A 234 -10.84 -0.70 5.05
N TYR A 235 -10.73 0.63 5.12
CA TYR A 235 -11.57 1.51 5.94
C TYR A 235 -11.95 2.80 5.19
N PRO A 236 -12.61 2.70 4.02
CA PRO A 236 -12.87 3.87 3.17
C PRO A 236 -13.71 4.96 3.85
N HIS A 237 -14.51 4.62 4.88
CA HIS A 237 -15.27 5.59 5.68
C HIS A 237 -14.40 6.49 6.56
N LEU A 238 -13.15 6.10 6.84
CA LEU A 238 -12.22 6.88 7.66
C LEU A 238 -11.44 7.95 6.86
N LEU A 239 -11.54 7.97 5.53
CA LEU A 239 -10.72 8.86 4.67
C LEU A 239 -10.78 10.33 5.10
N LEU A 240 -12.00 10.87 5.29
CA LEU A 240 -12.18 12.28 5.67
C LEU A 240 -11.76 12.56 7.12
N GLN A 241 -11.93 11.59 8.02
CA GLN A 241 -11.56 11.75 9.42
C GLN A 241 -10.03 11.76 9.58
N ILE A 242 -9.34 10.90 8.84
CA ILE A 242 -7.87 10.85 8.82
C ILE A 242 -7.31 12.11 8.16
N ASP A 243 -7.86 12.54 7.03
CA ASP A 243 -7.49 13.80 6.37
C ASP A 243 -7.56 15.01 7.32
N GLN A 244 -8.70 15.19 8.00
CA GLN A 244 -8.89 16.26 8.98
C GLN A 244 -7.90 16.18 10.15
N SER A 245 -7.64 14.96 10.64
CA SER A 245 -6.72 14.73 11.75
C SER A 245 -5.27 15.01 11.34
N LEU A 246 -4.83 14.52 10.17
CA LEU A 246 -3.49 14.77 9.61
C LEU A 246 -3.25 16.24 9.32
N SER A 247 -4.28 16.96 8.84
CA SER A 247 -4.22 18.41 8.60
C SER A 247 -3.88 19.21 9.86
N ALA A 248 -4.22 18.71 11.05
CA ALA A 248 -3.84 19.33 12.31
C ALA A 248 -2.36 19.09 12.70
N PHE A 249 -1.70 18.10 12.09
CA PHE A 249 -0.28 17.80 12.34
C PHE A 249 0.64 18.47 11.32
N SER A 250 0.40 18.26 10.02
CA SER A 250 1.24 18.77 8.94
C SER A 250 0.58 18.60 7.58
N GLU A 251 0.64 19.64 6.74
CA GLU A 251 0.22 19.57 5.33
C GLU A 251 1.00 18.51 4.53
N GLU A 252 2.25 18.24 4.91
CA GLU A 252 3.08 17.23 4.25
C GLU A 252 2.53 15.81 4.45
N LEU A 253 2.02 15.51 5.64
CA LEU A 253 1.42 14.21 5.94
C LEU A 253 0.11 13.99 5.18
N VAL A 254 -0.67 15.05 5.00
CA VAL A 254 -1.88 15.03 4.16
C VAL A 254 -1.52 14.74 2.70
N ALA A 255 -0.40 15.31 2.21
CA ALA A 255 0.09 15.05 0.86
C ALA A 255 0.47 13.57 0.67
N TYR A 256 1.27 13.00 1.59
CA TYR A 256 1.58 11.56 1.57
C TYR A 256 0.32 10.70 1.64
N PHE A 257 -0.61 11.02 2.54
CA PHE A 257 -1.86 10.29 2.68
C PHE A 257 -2.66 10.23 1.37
N TRP A 258 -2.92 11.38 0.73
CA TRP A 258 -3.68 11.39 -0.52
C TRP A 258 -2.94 10.76 -1.70
N HIS A 259 -1.61 10.78 -1.71
CA HIS A 259 -0.82 10.02 -2.68
C HIS A 259 -1.07 8.51 -2.53
N GLY A 260 -1.04 8.00 -1.30
CA GLY A 260 -1.40 6.61 -0.99
C GLY A 260 -2.81 6.24 -1.40
N VAL A 261 -3.78 7.14 -1.17
CA VAL A 261 -5.16 6.96 -1.64
C VAL A 261 -5.19 6.85 -3.18
N GLY A 262 -4.42 7.66 -3.89
CA GLY A 262 -4.26 7.58 -5.34
C GLY A 262 -3.78 6.22 -5.83
N ARG A 263 -2.73 5.67 -5.19
CA ARG A 263 -2.26 4.30 -5.48
C ARG A 263 -3.35 3.26 -5.22
N ALA A 264 -4.07 3.36 -4.10
CA ALA A 264 -5.17 2.46 -3.80
C ALA A 264 -6.31 2.54 -4.83
N ILE A 265 -6.61 3.72 -5.37
CA ILE A 265 -7.61 3.87 -6.43
C ILE A 265 -7.21 3.04 -7.66
N TYR A 266 -5.92 3.00 -8.04
CA TYR A 266 -5.44 2.19 -9.17
C TYR A 266 -5.70 0.68 -9.00
N PHE A 267 -5.55 0.20 -7.77
CA PHE A 267 -5.75 -1.20 -7.39
C PHE A 267 -7.16 -1.54 -6.92
N SER A 268 -8.05 -0.55 -6.80
CA SER A 268 -9.42 -0.77 -6.33
C SER A 268 -10.17 -1.76 -7.23
N PRO A 269 -10.98 -2.69 -6.69
CA PRO A 269 -11.72 -3.67 -7.49
C PRO A 269 -12.54 -3.06 -8.64
N SER A 270 -13.08 -1.84 -8.46
CA SER A 270 -13.81 -1.14 -9.52
C SER A 270 -12.92 -0.74 -10.70
N ASN A 271 -11.63 -0.45 -10.46
CA ASN A 271 -10.65 -0.11 -11.50
C ASN A 271 -9.76 -1.31 -11.90
N PHE A 272 -10.01 -2.47 -11.30
CA PHE A 272 -9.23 -3.69 -11.50
C PHE A 272 -9.82 -4.55 -12.63
N LEU A 273 -11.14 -4.60 -12.78
CA LEU A 273 -11.80 -5.59 -13.63
C LEU A 273 -12.03 -5.08 -15.07
N PRO A 274 -11.54 -5.81 -16.11
CA PRO A 274 -11.54 -5.34 -17.50
C PRO A 274 -12.93 -5.19 -18.16
N TRP A 275 -14.01 -5.72 -17.56
CA TRP A 275 -15.37 -5.72 -18.14
C TRP A 275 -16.36 -4.78 -17.45
N LEU A 276 -16.09 -4.35 -16.21
CA LEU A 276 -17.05 -3.51 -15.48
C LEU A 276 -16.91 -2.03 -15.84
N ILE A 277 -15.71 -1.60 -16.22
CA ILE A 277 -15.36 -0.18 -16.26
C ILE A 277 -14.31 0.06 -17.37
N VAL A 278 -14.43 1.20 -18.05
CA VAL A 278 -13.34 1.74 -18.87
C VAL A 278 -12.19 2.09 -17.90
N PRO A 279 -10.94 1.58 -18.05
CA PRO A 279 -9.82 1.70 -17.10
C PRO A 279 -9.49 3.15 -16.63
N TRP A 280 -10.14 4.10 -17.26
CA TRP A 280 -10.13 5.55 -17.14
C TRP A 280 -10.87 6.13 -15.92
N GLN A 281 -11.74 5.38 -15.25
CA GLN A 281 -12.48 5.89 -14.08
C GLN A 281 -11.60 6.15 -12.85
N GLY A 282 -10.45 5.49 -12.77
CA GLY A 282 -9.50 5.70 -11.67
C GLY A 282 -8.99 7.14 -11.59
N LEU A 283 -8.71 7.77 -12.75
CA LEU A 283 -8.31 9.18 -12.78
C LEU A 283 -9.45 10.09 -12.31
N GLN A 284 -10.68 9.82 -12.76
CA GLN A 284 -11.86 10.58 -12.31
C GLN A 284 -12.10 10.44 -10.81
N SER A 285 -11.90 9.24 -10.26
CA SER A 285 -12.00 9.00 -8.81
C SER A 285 -10.92 9.78 -8.05
N SER A 286 -9.72 9.91 -8.61
CA SER A 286 -8.63 10.70 -8.02
C SER A 286 -8.90 12.21 -8.08
N LEU A 287 -9.63 12.67 -9.10
CA LEU A 287 -10.03 14.08 -9.27
C LEU A 287 -11.26 14.46 -8.46
N SER A 288 -12.13 13.52 -8.09
CA SER A 288 -13.41 13.81 -7.42
C SER A 288 -13.48 13.33 -5.97
N GLY A 289 -12.66 12.33 -5.59
CA GLY A 289 -12.65 11.76 -4.25
C GLY A 289 -12.09 12.71 -3.18
N PRO A 290 -10.88 13.29 -3.37
CA PRO A 290 -10.29 14.17 -2.36
C PRO A 290 -11.03 15.51 -2.24
N PRO A 291 -11.26 16.03 -1.01
CA PRO A 291 -12.12 17.18 -0.78
C PRO A 291 -11.47 18.52 -1.20
N HIS A 292 -10.14 18.63 -1.25
CA HIS A 292 -9.41 19.86 -1.56
C HIS A 292 -8.39 19.67 -2.71
N SER A 293 -7.93 20.79 -3.30
CA SER A 293 -7.03 20.75 -4.48
C SER A 293 -5.74 19.98 -4.24
N PRO A 294 -5.00 20.24 -3.13
CA PRO A 294 -3.76 19.50 -2.88
C PRO A 294 -3.97 17.98 -2.75
N GLY A 295 -5.11 17.54 -2.23
CA GLY A 295 -5.45 16.13 -2.11
C GLY A 295 -5.73 15.51 -3.47
N ARG A 296 -6.42 16.24 -4.36
CA ARG A 296 -6.66 15.82 -5.75
C ARG A 296 -5.37 15.68 -6.54
N GLU A 297 -4.46 16.64 -6.41
CA GLU A 297 -3.16 16.60 -7.07
C GLU A 297 -2.33 15.41 -6.56
N ASN A 298 -2.24 15.21 -5.24
CA ASN A 298 -1.52 14.06 -4.67
C ASN A 298 -2.15 12.72 -5.08
N ALA A 299 -3.48 12.61 -5.09
CA ALA A 299 -4.16 11.40 -5.53
C ALA A 299 -3.92 11.11 -7.02
N VAL A 300 -3.93 12.13 -7.88
CA VAL A 300 -3.59 11.97 -9.31
C VAL A 300 -2.14 11.52 -9.47
N ALA A 301 -1.20 12.12 -8.72
CA ALA A 301 0.20 11.71 -8.73
C ALA A 301 0.36 10.24 -8.29
N GLY A 302 -0.24 9.84 -7.17
CA GLY A 302 -0.19 8.46 -6.67
C GLY A 302 -0.86 7.45 -7.61
N PHE A 303 -1.96 7.83 -8.26
CA PHE A 303 -2.60 7.01 -9.28
C PHE A 303 -1.67 6.79 -10.49
N CYS A 304 -1.09 7.86 -11.04
CA CYS A 304 -0.18 7.78 -12.19
C CYS A 304 1.13 7.06 -11.83
N TRP A 305 1.57 7.18 -10.57
CA TRP A 305 2.71 6.43 -10.04
C TRP A 305 2.45 4.92 -10.11
N ALA A 306 1.31 4.45 -9.59
CA ALA A 306 0.97 3.03 -9.57
C ALA A 306 0.77 2.47 -11.00
N LEU A 307 0.07 3.21 -11.85
CA LEU A 307 -0.09 2.88 -13.27
C LEU A 307 1.26 2.70 -13.96
N THR A 308 2.21 3.62 -13.73
CA THR A 308 3.52 3.58 -14.39
C THR A 308 4.34 2.39 -13.89
N LEU A 309 4.45 2.21 -12.57
CA LEU A 309 5.31 1.19 -11.98
C LEU A 309 4.83 -0.23 -12.35
N VAL A 310 3.52 -0.49 -12.27
CA VAL A 310 2.93 -1.80 -12.61
C VAL A 310 3.10 -2.14 -14.09
N ASN A 311 3.07 -1.14 -14.97
CA ASN A 311 3.06 -1.32 -16.42
C ASN A 311 4.38 -0.91 -17.11
N VAL A 312 5.47 -0.75 -16.37
CA VAL A 312 6.77 -0.32 -16.93
C VAL A 312 7.32 -1.22 -18.04
N ARG A 313 6.89 -2.49 -18.09
CA ARG A 313 7.26 -3.47 -19.15
C ARG A 313 6.37 -3.37 -20.40
N HIS A 314 5.25 -2.67 -20.32
CA HIS A 314 4.17 -2.63 -21.33
C HIS A 314 3.79 -1.17 -21.62
N PRO A 315 4.66 -0.41 -22.31
CA PRO A 315 4.47 1.01 -22.57
C PRO A 315 3.16 1.36 -23.28
N GLU A 316 2.59 0.43 -24.06
CA GLU A 316 1.31 0.56 -24.74
C GLU A 316 0.12 0.82 -23.79
N ILE A 317 0.19 0.34 -22.54
CA ILE A 317 -0.83 0.62 -21.52
C ILE A 317 -0.76 2.08 -21.08
N ILE A 318 0.45 2.56 -20.85
CA ILE A 318 0.70 3.95 -20.46
C ILE A 318 0.31 4.89 -21.62
N GLU A 319 0.64 4.52 -22.86
CA GLU A 319 0.23 5.28 -24.04
C GLU A 319 -1.30 5.37 -24.13
N ALA A 320 -2.00 4.24 -24.05
CA ALA A 320 -3.46 4.20 -24.14
C ALA A 320 -4.11 5.08 -23.07
N PHE A 321 -3.58 5.06 -21.85
CA PHE A 321 -4.02 5.94 -20.76
C PHE A 321 -3.82 7.42 -21.07
N LEU A 322 -2.61 7.81 -21.50
CA LEU A 322 -2.30 9.20 -21.83
C LEU A 322 -3.14 9.69 -23.01
N GLN A 323 -3.33 8.86 -24.03
CA GLN A 323 -4.16 9.19 -25.19
C GLN A 323 -5.61 9.40 -24.79
N HIS A 324 -6.16 8.50 -23.97
CA HIS A 324 -7.56 8.61 -23.53
C HIS A 324 -7.80 9.87 -22.69
N HIS A 325 -6.84 10.24 -21.83
CA HIS A 325 -6.97 11.37 -20.91
C HIS A 325 -6.24 12.62 -21.35
N ALA A 326 -5.85 12.73 -22.62
CA ALA A 326 -5.02 13.84 -23.11
C ALA A 326 -5.58 15.21 -22.73
N ASN A 327 -6.89 15.41 -22.83
CA ASN A 327 -7.54 16.68 -22.48
C ASN A 327 -7.49 17.02 -20.99
N VAL A 328 -7.50 16.00 -20.11
CA VAL A 328 -7.48 16.19 -18.65
C VAL A 328 -6.05 16.33 -18.14
N LEU A 329 -5.12 15.61 -18.77
CA LEU A 329 -3.71 15.57 -18.37
C LEU A 329 -2.90 16.72 -18.98
N SER A 330 -3.38 17.33 -20.08
CA SER A 330 -2.77 18.52 -20.65
C SER A 330 -2.83 19.67 -19.65
N GLY A 331 -1.69 19.97 -19.00
CA GLY A 331 -1.57 20.99 -17.97
C GLY A 331 -1.74 20.49 -16.54
N ASN A 332 -1.86 19.17 -16.32
CA ASN A 332 -1.83 18.57 -14.99
C ASN A 332 -0.42 18.08 -14.67
N ASP A 333 0.36 18.90 -13.96
CA ASP A 333 1.72 18.56 -13.55
C ASP A 333 1.78 17.49 -12.47
N ALA A 334 0.68 17.20 -11.77
CA ALA A 334 0.63 16.10 -10.81
C ALA A 334 0.75 14.73 -11.46
N ALA A 335 0.16 14.53 -12.65
CA ALA A 335 0.35 13.30 -13.42
C ALA A 335 1.80 13.12 -13.86
N VAL A 336 2.43 14.20 -14.36
CA VAL A 336 3.86 14.25 -14.73
C VAL A 336 4.74 13.89 -13.52
N ASN A 337 4.44 14.47 -12.35
CA ASN A 337 5.14 14.17 -11.11
C ASN A 337 5.01 12.69 -10.71
N GLY A 338 3.80 12.13 -10.76
CA GLY A 338 3.56 10.72 -10.44
C GLY A 338 4.33 9.76 -11.34
N VAL A 339 4.34 10.00 -12.66
CA VAL A 339 5.12 9.22 -13.63
C VAL A 339 6.62 9.35 -13.32
N GLY A 340 7.13 10.58 -13.15
CA GLY A 340 8.53 10.83 -12.85
C GLY A 340 9.01 10.17 -11.56
N SER A 341 8.21 10.27 -10.50
CA SER A 341 8.50 9.62 -9.22
C SER A 341 8.52 8.10 -9.33
N ALA A 342 7.59 7.47 -10.06
CA ALA A 342 7.61 6.03 -10.29
C ALA A 342 8.88 5.57 -11.03
N LEU A 343 9.31 6.31 -12.05
CA LEU A 343 10.52 5.99 -12.80
C LEU A 343 11.80 6.20 -11.98
N ALA A 344 11.85 7.24 -11.15
CA ALA A 344 12.95 7.46 -10.22
C ALA A 344 13.04 6.33 -9.19
N ILE A 345 11.91 5.90 -8.61
CA ILE A 345 11.88 4.75 -7.70
C ILE A 345 12.27 3.47 -8.42
N TRP A 346 11.78 3.23 -9.64
CA TRP A 346 12.15 2.04 -10.42
C TRP A 346 13.66 1.96 -10.66
N LEU A 347 14.30 3.07 -11.04
CA LEU A 347 15.75 3.15 -11.22
C LEU A 347 16.52 2.87 -9.94
N GLN A 348 16.01 3.33 -8.80
CA GLN A 348 16.64 3.09 -7.50
C GLN A 348 16.45 1.66 -7.04
N ALA A 349 15.25 1.10 -7.24
CA ALA A 349 14.88 -0.22 -6.75
C ALA A 349 15.42 -1.38 -7.60
N THR A 350 15.89 -1.09 -8.82
CA THR A 350 16.36 -2.11 -9.76
C THR A 350 17.80 -1.88 -10.17
N SER A 351 18.56 -2.96 -10.34
CA SER A 351 19.92 -2.93 -10.90
C SER A 351 19.95 -2.91 -12.43
N SER A 352 18.80 -2.98 -13.10
CA SER A 352 18.69 -3.12 -14.55
C SER A 352 17.90 -1.98 -15.17
N SER A 353 18.49 -1.31 -16.15
CA SER A 353 17.83 -0.28 -16.94
C SER A 353 16.91 -0.84 -18.02
N ARG A 354 16.83 -2.17 -18.24
CA ARG A 354 16.18 -2.74 -19.44
C ARG A 354 14.74 -2.27 -19.64
N SER A 355 13.91 -2.29 -18.60
CA SER A 355 12.51 -1.85 -18.71
C SER A 355 12.41 -0.34 -18.97
N LEU A 356 13.28 0.46 -18.34
CA LEU A 356 13.33 1.89 -18.59
C LEU A 356 13.84 2.22 -19.99
N ASP A 357 14.82 1.47 -20.49
CA ASP A 357 15.34 1.60 -21.85
C ASP A 357 14.26 1.29 -22.88
N ALA A 358 13.48 0.23 -22.65
CA ALA A 358 12.33 -0.10 -23.48
C ALA A 358 11.28 1.03 -23.47
N LEU A 359 10.97 1.57 -22.29
CA LEU A 359 10.04 2.69 -22.14
C LEU A 359 10.55 3.95 -22.87
N ARG A 360 11.86 4.24 -22.79
CA ARG A 360 12.49 5.39 -23.47
C ARG A 360 12.53 5.23 -24.99
N GLN A 361 12.75 4.02 -25.49
CA GLN A 361 12.86 3.73 -26.91
C GLN A 361 11.48 3.58 -27.59
N TYR A 362 10.43 3.38 -26.80
CA TYR A 362 9.07 3.22 -27.29
C TYR A 362 8.63 4.40 -28.16
N GLN A 363 8.06 4.09 -29.33
CA GLN A 363 7.53 5.08 -30.27
C GLN A 363 6.00 5.08 -30.16
N PRO A 364 5.40 6.05 -29.46
CA PRO A 364 3.95 6.13 -29.35
C PRO A 364 3.30 6.48 -30.70
N SER A 365 2.00 6.27 -30.82
CA SER A 365 1.20 6.76 -31.95
C SER A 365 1.35 8.26 -32.15
N ALA A 366 1.12 8.73 -33.39
CA ALA A 366 1.20 10.14 -33.72
C ALA A 366 0.28 11.03 -32.83
N SER A 367 -0.88 10.50 -32.42
CA SER A 367 -1.81 11.19 -31.51
C SER A 367 -1.31 11.29 -30.07
N ALA A 368 -0.47 10.36 -29.60
CA ALA A 368 0.04 10.34 -28.24
C ALA A 368 1.47 10.93 -28.11
N ALA A 369 2.17 11.14 -29.23
CA ALA A 369 3.58 11.54 -29.24
C ALA A 369 3.89 12.80 -28.42
N ALA A 370 3.03 13.82 -28.47
CA ALA A 370 3.24 15.06 -27.71
C ALA A 370 3.11 14.83 -26.20
N ILE A 371 2.02 14.19 -25.75
CA ILE A 371 1.78 13.94 -24.33
C ILE A 371 2.79 12.93 -23.75
N TRP A 372 3.15 11.90 -24.53
CA TRP A 372 4.18 10.92 -24.17
C TRP A 372 5.54 11.58 -23.91
N ARG A 373 5.96 12.51 -24.77
CA ARG A 373 7.23 13.22 -24.60
C ARG A 373 7.28 13.94 -23.26
N THR A 374 6.22 14.67 -22.93
CA THR A 374 6.13 15.44 -21.68
C THR A 374 6.00 14.56 -20.45
N HIS A 375 5.12 13.55 -20.50
CA HIS A 375 4.80 12.76 -19.30
C HIS A 375 5.78 11.62 -19.05
N VAL A 376 6.36 11.02 -20.09
CA VAL A 376 7.20 9.82 -19.95
C VAL A 376 8.64 10.12 -20.34
N GLN A 377 8.90 10.57 -21.56
CA GLN A 377 10.27 10.66 -22.07
C GLN A 377 11.15 11.65 -21.28
N GLN A 378 10.65 12.87 -21.05
CA GLN A 378 11.36 13.88 -20.26
C GLN A 378 11.60 13.40 -18.82
N ASN A 379 10.60 12.76 -18.22
CA ASN A 379 10.71 12.19 -16.87
C ASN A 379 11.71 11.04 -16.78
N CYS A 380 11.82 10.17 -17.80
CA CYS A 380 12.88 9.16 -17.87
C CYS A 380 14.27 9.82 -17.84
N GLU A 381 14.46 10.89 -18.63
CA GLU A 381 15.73 11.61 -18.71
C GLU A 381 16.07 12.32 -17.39
N GLU A 382 15.07 12.92 -16.74
CA GLU A 382 15.24 13.54 -15.42
C GLU A 382 15.53 12.51 -14.33
N ALA A 383 14.82 11.39 -14.30
CA ALA A 383 15.04 10.32 -13.33
C ALA A 383 16.47 9.77 -13.43
N LEU A 384 16.99 9.60 -14.66
CA LEU A 384 18.40 9.22 -14.89
C LEU A 384 19.39 10.28 -14.41
N LYS A 385 19.08 11.57 -14.54
CA LYS A 385 19.95 12.65 -14.00
C LYS A 385 19.97 12.66 -12.46
N ARG A 386 18.88 12.21 -11.83
CA ARG A 386 18.72 12.16 -10.37
C ARG A 386 19.18 10.83 -9.76
N SER A 387 19.51 9.83 -10.56
CA SER A 387 19.97 8.54 -10.04
C SER A 387 21.27 8.73 -9.24
N GLY A 388 21.20 8.52 -7.93
CA GLY A 388 22.33 8.63 -7.01
C GLY A 388 22.07 9.47 -5.74
N THR A 389 20.96 10.24 -5.70
CA THR A 389 20.59 10.97 -4.48
C THR A 389 19.67 10.10 -3.60
N HIS A 390 20.14 9.68 -2.42
CA HIS A 390 19.36 8.83 -1.49
C HIS A 390 18.64 9.62 -0.38
N ASP A 391 19.06 10.85 -0.07
CA ASP A 391 18.67 11.57 1.15
C ASP A 391 17.21 12.07 1.18
N ALA A 392 16.45 11.88 0.09
CA ALA A 392 15.11 12.44 -0.06
C ALA A 392 14.11 11.47 -0.72
N MET A 393 14.25 10.16 -0.52
CA MET A 393 13.37 9.16 -1.13
C MET A 393 11.89 9.35 -0.79
N GLY A 394 11.58 9.76 0.44
CA GLY A 394 10.22 10.02 0.89
C GLY A 394 9.54 11.12 0.07
N GLU A 395 10.28 12.07 -0.47
CA GLU A 395 9.74 13.19 -1.23
C GLU A 395 9.18 12.80 -2.60
N LEU A 396 9.48 11.58 -3.07
CA LEU A 396 8.92 11.00 -4.29
C LEU A 396 7.49 10.44 -4.08
N PHE A 397 7.02 10.37 -2.83
CA PHE A 397 5.70 9.84 -2.46
C PHE A 397 4.67 10.94 -2.22
N ARG A 398 4.91 12.14 -2.74
CA ARG A 398 3.95 13.24 -2.75
C ARG A 398 4.12 14.10 -4.00
N TYR A 399 3.03 14.71 -4.42
CA TYR A 399 3.05 15.72 -5.45
C TYR A 399 3.81 16.97 -4.99
N ARG A 400 4.60 17.52 -5.92
CA ARG A 400 5.33 18.77 -5.80
C ARG A 400 5.19 19.53 -7.10
N GLY A 401 4.79 20.79 -7.02
CA GLY A 401 4.70 21.66 -8.19
C GLY A 401 6.06 21.88 -8.84
N ALA A 402 6.07 22.20 -10.14
CA ALA A 402 7.31 22.41 -10.90
C ALA A 402 8.24 23.48 -10.28
N GLY A 403 7.68 24.48 -9.58
CA GLY A 403 8.42 25.55 -8.92
C GLY A 403 9.21 25.12 -7.67
N ASP A 404 8.79 24.05 -6.98
CA ASP A 404 9.37 23.65 -5.69
C ASP A 404 10.76 23.00 -5.85
N TRP A 405 10.99 22.33 -6.98
CA TRP A 405 12.26 21.65 -7.24
C TRP A 405 13.44 22.61 -7.43
N ALA A 406 13.20 23.79 -8.00
CA ALA A 406 14.24 24.78 -8.26
C ALA A 406 14.76 25.45 -6.97
N GLN A 407 13.93 25.55 -5.93
CA GLN A 407 14.27 26.29 -4.72
C GLN A 407 15.17 25.51 -3.74
N ARG A 408 15.16 24.17 -3.77
CA ARG A 408 15.91 23.33 -2.80
C ARG A 408 17.34 22.97 -3.19
N GLY A 409 17.79 23.30 -4.41
CA GLY A 409 19.21 23.19 -4.77
C GLY A 409 20.16 23.97 -3.85
N HIS A 410 19.61 24.87 -3.01
CA HIS A 410 20.35 25.72 -2.08
C HIS A 410 20.04 25.50 -0.58
N HIS A 411 19.10 24.61 -0.21
CA HIS A 411 18.74 24.34 1.19
C HIS A 411 18.81 22.83 1.50
N GLN A 412 20.02 22.30 1.70
CA GLN A 412 20.22 20.98 2.30
C GLN A 412 19.97 21.02 3.83
N ALA A 413 19.21 20.03 4.31
CA ALA A 413 19.26 19.40 5.65
C ALA A 413 19.14 20.27 6.91
N GLY A 414 18.44 21.41 6.87
CA GLY A 414 18.08 22.15 8.08
C GLY A 414 16.77 21.65 8.69
N GLY A 415 16.82 20.87 9.79
CA GLY A 415 15.75 20.94 10.80
C GLY A 415 15.02 19.66 11.24
N TYR A 416 15.63 18.47 11.18
CA TYR A 416 15.25 17.39 12.10
C TYR A 416 16.53 16.84 12.74
N ALA A 417 17.10 17.63 13.66
CA ALA A 417 18.28 17.20 14.41
C ALA A 417 17.91 15.96 15.24
N GLN A 418 18.52 14.81 14.91
CA GLN A 418 18.46 13.61 15.72
C GLN A 418 19.10 13.91 17.09
N ASN A 419 18.32 13.79 18.16
CA ASN A 419 18.80 14.00 19.52
C ASN A 419 19.44 12.69 20.01
N PRO A 420 20.75 12.64 20.34
CA PRO A 420 21.48 11.40 20.63
C PRO A 420 21.13 10.74 21.99
N THR A 421 20.14 11.22 22.73
CA THR A 421 19.58 10.56 23.93
C THR A 421 18.51 9.50 23.60
N ALA A 422 18.46 9.03 22.36
CA ALA A 422 17.30 8.34 21.79
C ALA A 422 17.07 6.91 22.29
N GLU A 423 18.09 6.10 22.59
CA GLU A 423 17.85 4.66 22.88
C GLU A 423 17.13 4.40 24.22
N THR A 424 17.55 5.05 25.31
CA THR A 424 16.89 4.88 26.61
C THR A 424 15.53 5.59 26.64
N THR A 425 15.40 6.66 25.84
CA THR A 425 14.13 7.37 25.64
C THR A 425 13.20 6.57 24.74
N ALA A 426 13.70 5.81 23.77
CA ALA A 426 12.91 5.01 22.84
C ALA A 426 12.24 3.85 23.56
N GLN A 427 12.92 3.15 24.49
CA GLN A 427 12.28 2.10 25.29
C GLN A 427 11.24 2.65 26.28
N ALA A 428 11.51 3.79 26.93
CA ALA A 428 10.53 4.45 27.79
C ALA A 428 9.36 5.05 26.99
N THR A 429 9.64 5.55 25.79
CA THR A 429 8.65 6.03 24.82
C THR A 429 7.87 4.86 24.24
N TRP A 430 8.48 3.69 24.08
CA TRP A 430 7.88 2.43 23.70
C TRP A 430 6.93 1.93 24.78
N ASP A 431 7.38 1.83 26.03
CA ASP A 431 6.51 1.46 27.14
C ASP A 431 5.39 2.49 27.29
N ALA A 432 5.66 3.79 27.05
CA ALA A 432 4.61 4.81 27.08
C ALA A 432 3.68 4.76 25.86
N ILE A 433 4.15 4.40 24.66
CA ILE A 433 3.35 4.29 23.43
C ILE A 433 2.53 3.01 23.46
N ILE A 434 3.13 1.87 23.80
CA ILE A 434 2.44 0.61 24.04
C ILE A 434 1.51 0.75 25.22
N SER A 435 1.93 1.35 26.33
CA SER A 435 1.03 1.58 27.47
C SER A 435 -0.08 2.53 27.08
N ARG A 436 0.15 3.62 26.32
CA ARG A 436 -0.93 4.51 25.83
C ARG A 436 -1.84 3.84 24.80
N ALA A 437 -1.29 3.06 23.87
CA ALA A 437 -2.03 2.33 22.85
C ALA A 437 -2.86 1.23 23.52
N ALA A 438 -2.27 0.43 24.40
CA ALA A 438 -2.95 -0.54 25.23
C ALA A 438 -3.98 0.15 26.15
N HIS A 439 -3.68 1.29 26.79
CA HIS A 439 -4.66 2.00 27.61
C HIS A 439 -5.81 2.59 26.78
N ALA A 440 -5.53 3.07 25.56
CA ALA A 440 -6.54 3.59 24.65
C ALA A 440 -7.42 2.47 24.09
N LEU A 441 -6.83 1.32 23.77
CA LEU A 441 -7.50 0.14 23.25
C LEU A 441 -8.27 -0.66 24.32
N LEU A 442 -7.84 -0.59 25.58
CA LEU A 442 -8.43 -1.34 26.70
C LEU A 442 -9.34 -0.50 27.61
N ARG A 443 -9.57 0.80 27.32
CA ARG A 443 -10.56 1.58 28.08
C ARG A 443 -11.97 1.09 27.72
N PRO A 444 -12.77 0.56 28.66
CA PRO A 444 -14.17 0.28 28.40
C PRO A 444 -14.85 1.59 28.01
N GLN A 445 -15.56 1.57 26.88
CA GLN A 445 -16.40 2.68 26.44
C GLN A 445 -17.33 3.07 27.61
N PRO A 446 -17.46 4.37 27.95
CA PRO A 446 -18.52 4.78 28.85
C PRO A 446 -19.85 4.27 28.26
N PRO A 447 -20.74 3.66 29.06
CA PRO A 447 -22.00 3.16 28.55
C PRO A 447 -22.67 4.28 27.77
N ALA A 448 -23.01 4.00 26.50
CA ALA A 448 -23.68 4.95 25.63
C ALA A 448 -24.82 5.57 26.43
N GLN A 449 -24.76 6.89 26.65
CA GLN A 449 -25.82 7.61 27.32
C GLN A 449 -27.07 7.36 26.49
N ARG A 450 -27.95 6.47 26.96
CA ARG A 450 -29.31 6.35 26.45
C ARG A 450 -29.92 7.72 26.63
N THR A 451 -30.06 8.45 25.53
CA THR A 451 -30.97 9.58 25.46
C THR A 451 -32.37 9.02 25.71
N GLU A 452 -32.79 9.05 26.98
CA GLU A 452 -34.18 8.85 27.39
C GLU A 452 -35.00 10.07 26.94
N ASP A 453 -35.23 10.19 25.63
CA ASP A 453 -36.31 11.02 25.10
C ASP A 453 -37.47 10.09 24.75
N ASN A 454 -38.40 9.98 25.69
CA ASN A 454 -39.68 9.31 25.53
C ASN A 454 -40.78 10.38 25.42
N PRO A 455 -41.26 10.75 24.22
CA PRO A 455 -42.41 11.61 24.08
C PRO A 455 -43.64 10.77 23.71
N TYR A 456 -44.22 10.04 24.68
CA TYR A 456 -45.60 9.60 24.55
C TYR A 456 -46.51 10.49 25.41
N PRO A 457 -47.42 11.29 24.81
CA PRO A 457 -48.40 12.04 25.55
C PRO A 457 -49.47 11.08 26.10
N ARG A 458 -49.68 11.10 27.42
CA ARG A 458 -50.83 10.45 28.05
C ARG A 458 -52.11 11.14 27.57
N GLY A 459 -52.96 10.39 26.87
CA GLY A 459 -54.33 10.78 26.61
C GLY A 459 -55.13 10.87 27.91
N SER A 460 -55.82 12.00 28.11
CA SER A 460 -56.84 12.17 29.13
C SER A 460 -58.22 11.93 28.52
N GLN A 461 -58.97 11.01 29.13
CA GLN A 461 -60.39 10.76 28.88
C GLN A 461 -61.25 12.00 29.24
N ARG A 462 -62.17 12.35 28.36
CA ARG A 462 -63.56 12.75 28.68
C ARG A 462 -64.48 12.20 27.60
#